data_AF-Q47IL4-F1
#
_entry.id   AF-Q47IL4-F1
#
_cell.length_a   1.000
_cell.length_b   1.000
_cell.length_c   1.000
_cell.angle_alpha   90.00
_cell.angle_beta   90.00
_cell.angle_gamma   90.00
#
_symmetry.space_group_name_H-M   'P 1'
#
loop_
_entity.id
_entity.type
_entity.pdbx_description
1 polymer ?
#
loop_
_entity_poly.entity_id
_entity_poly.type
_entity_poly.pdbx_seq_one_letter_code
_entity_poly.pdbx_strand_id
1 'polypeptide(L)'
;MIRWLDQSMMVALVDSARQAPRRRVHRNFHPDDVYPAHRLMIAIEPDSYVPPHRHLSPTKDETLLVLRGSLGVVFFDADGVAEEQVALRAGGEVLGVDIPHGVFHTVFALEPGTVIFEAKAGPYVPIAPDERAAWAPVEGSAEAPAYLAGLRQMFGGSV
;
A
#
# COMPACT_ATOMS: atom_id res chain seq x y z
N MET A 1 13.21 12.94 20.59
CA MET A 1 13.03 14.18 19.81
C MET A 1 11.66 14.12 19.16
N ILE A 2 10.85 15.19 19.28
CA ILE A 2 9.55 15.28 18.59
C ILE A 2 9.81 15.39 17.08
N ARG A 3 9.05 14.65 16.27
CA ARG A 3 9.15 14.67 14.81
C ARG A 3 7.81 15.08 14.23
N TRP A 4 7.81 16.15 13.45
CA TRP A 4 6.65 16.60 12.69
C TRP A 4 6.54 15.82 11.39
N LEU A 5 5.31 15.49 10.97
CA LEU A 5 5.03 14.95 9.65
C LEU A 5 4.57 16.12 8.77
N ASP A 6 5.49 16.72 8.04
CA ASP A 6 5.26 17.95 7.28
C ASP A 6 5.38 17.72 5.76
N GLN A 7 5.08 18.78 5.00
CA GLN A 7 5.15 18.76 3.54
C GLN A 7 6.56 18.49 3.01
N SER A 8 7.59 19.03 3.66
CA SER A 8 8.98 18.80 3.26
C SER A 8 9.38 17.33 3.40
N MET A 9 8.93 16.65 4.45
CA MET A 9 9.13 15.21 4.62
C MET A 9 8.44 14.41 3.51
N MET A 10 7.21 14.76 3.15
CA MET A 10 6.47 14.07 2.09
C MET A 10 7.12 14.30 0.72
N VAL A 11 7.54 15.52 0.40
CA VAL A 11 8.25 15.83 -0.87
C VAL A 11 9.53 15.01 -0.99
N ALA A 12 10.37 14.98 0.05
CA ALA A 12 11.60 14.21 0.04
C ALA A 12 11.36 12.69 -0.11
N LEU A 13 10.30 12.18 0.50
CA LEU A 13 9.93 10.76 0.38
C LEU A 13 9.43 10.42 -1.02
N VAL A 14 8.63 11.29 -1.63
CA VAL A 14 8.18 11.15 -3.03
C VAL A 14 9.36 11.19 -4.00
N ASP A 15 10.29 12.12 -3.82
CA ASP A 15 11.48 12.20 -4.68
C ASP A 15 12.36 10.95 -4.56
N SER A 16 12.40 10.35 -3.36
CA SER A 16 13.06 9.05 -3.14
C SER A 16 12.32 7.91 -3.83
N ALA A 17 10.98 7.85 -3.76
CA ALA A 17 10.16 6.88 -4.49
C ALA A 17 10.41 6.97 -6.00
N ARG A 18 10.56 8.18 -6.52
CA ARG A 18 10.81 8.45 -7.94
C ARG A 18 12.17 8.00 -8.45
N GLN A 19 13.11 7.70 -7.56
CA GLN A 19 14.43 7.20 -7.93
C GLN A 19 14.59 5.71 -7.59
N ALA A 20 13.71 5.17 -6.76
CA ALA A 20 13.74 3.77 -6.37
C ALA A 20 13.32 2.86 -7.54
N PRO A 21 14.00 1.73 -7.76
CA PRO A 21 13.61 0.75 -8.79
C PRO A 21 12.17 0.27 -8.65
N ARG A 22 11.70 0.08 -7.40
CA ARG A 22 10.32 -0.35 -7.09
C ARG A 22 9.28 0.76 -7.19
N ARG A 23 9.69 2.01 -7.47
CA ARG A 23 8.78 3.18 -7.57
C ARG A 23 8.00 3.50 -6.29
N ARG A 24 8.44 2.94 -5.15
CA ARG A 24 7.89 3.17 -3.81
C ARG A 24 8.96 3.00 -2.74
N VAL A 25 8.84 3.73 -1.64
CA VAL A 25 9.77 3.65 -0.50
C VAL A 25 9.05 3.86 0.82
N HIS A 26 9.59 3.28 1.89
CA HIS A 26 9.07 3.39 3.25
C HIS A 26 9.93 4.36 4.06
N ARG A 27 9.29 5.13 4.93
CA ARG A 27 9.92 5.84 6.04
C ARG A 27 9.36 5.30 7.35
N ASN A 28 10.15 4.48 8.01
CA ASN A 28 9.77 3.86 9.28
C ASN A 28 9.91 4.85 10.45
N PHE A 29 8.93 4.85 11.35
CA PHE A 29 8.95 5.62 12.60
C PHE A 29 9.23 4.77 13.84
N HIS A 30 9.14 3.44 13.69
CA HIS A 30 9.64 2.50 14.69
C HIS A 30 11.17 2.41 14.62
N PRO A 31 11.85 2.16 15.76
CA PRO A 31 13.31 2.14 15.82
C PRO A 31 13.94 0.93 15.11
N ASP A 32 13.25 -0.20 15.09
CA ASP A 32 13.74 -1.47 14.55
C ASP A 32 12.59 -2.43 14.22
N ASP A 33 12.91 -3.49 13.49
CA ASP A 33 11.94 -4.47 12.98
C ASP A 33 11.34 -5.36 14.08
N VAL A 34 11.84 -5.33 15.32
CA VAL A 34 11.24 -6.10 16.42
C VAL A 34 10.26 -5.29 17.27
N TYR A 35 10.13 -3.99 16.98
CA TYR A 35 9.28 -3.09 17.73
C TYR A 35 7.80 -3.50 17.64
N PRO A 36 7.01 -3.43 18.72
CA PRO A 36 5.65 -3.98 18.72
C PRO A 36 4.64 -3.18 17.88
N ALA A 37 4.96 -1.94 17.50
CA ALA A 37 4.05 -1.06 16.74
C ALA A 37 4.75 -0.45 15.52
N HIS A 38 4.44 -0.98 14.33
CA HIS A 38 5.02 -0.54 13.07
C HIS A 38 4.18 0.59 12.50
N ARG A 39 4.75 1.78 12.54
CA ARG A 39 4.20 2.99 11.93
C ARG A 39 5.14 3.44 10.82
N LEU A 40 4.60 3.67 9.64
CA LEU A 40 5.38 4.02 8.46
C LEU A 40 4.63 5.00 7.58
N MET A 41 5.40 5.82 6.87
CA MET A 41 4.92 6.59 5.74
C MET A 41 5.43 5.93 4.46
N ILE A 42 4.58 5.77 3.46
CA ILE A 42 4.93 5.13 2.19
C ILE A 42 4.60 6.10 1.07
N ALA A 43 5.59 6.44 0.25
CA ALA A 43 5.35 7.09 -1.03
C ALA A 43 5.26 6.04 -2.12
N ILE A 44 4.21 6.10 -2.94
CA ILE A 44 3.91 5.15 -4.02
C ILE A 44 3.64 5.97 -5.29
N GLU A 45 4.33 5.64 -6.38
CA GLU A 45 4.11 6.26 -7.69
C GLU A 45 3.16 5.41 -8.56
N PRO A 46 2.49 6.00 -9.58
CA PRO A 46 1.38 5.34 -10.29
C PRO A 46 1.75 4.10 -11.12
N ASP A 47 3.05 3.89 -11.36
CA ASP A 47 3.64 2.70 -12.00
C ASP A 47 4.05 1.62 -10.98
N SER A 48 3.63 1.78 -9.72
CA SER A 48 3.92 0.89 -8.59
C SER A 48 2.63 0.39 -7.93
N TYR A 49 2.67 -0.85 -7.44
CA TYR A 49 1.63 -1.42 -6.60
C TYR A 49 2.21 -2.39 -5.59
N VAL A 50 1.52 -2.59 -4.47
CA VAL A 50 1.81 -3.66 -3.52
C VAL A 50 1.10 -4.92 -4.01
N PRO A 51 1.81 -6.03 -4.29
CA PRO A 51 1.17 -7.26 -4.74
C PRO A 51 0.04 -7.70 -3.81
N PRO A 52 -1.04 -8.29 -4.33
CA PRO A 52 -2.12 -8.81 -3.50
C PRO A 52 -1.60 -9.75 -2.42
N HIS A 53 -1.97 -9.47 -1.18
CA HIS A 53 -1.57 -10.21 0.00
C HIS A 53 -2.64 -10.10 1.09
N ARG A 54 -2.48 -10.90 2.13
CA ARG A 54 -3.23 -10.80 3.38
C ARG A 54 -2.29 -11.00 4.55
N HIS A 55 -2.71 -10.63 5.74
CA HIS A 55 -2.04 -11.07 6.95
C HIS A 55 -2.91 -12.08 7.68
N LEU A 56 -2.37 -13.21 8.14
CA LEU A 56 -3.15 -14.24 8.84
C LEU A 56 -3.10 -14.10 10.36
N SER A 57 -2.10 -13.41 10.90
CA SER A 57 -2.00 -13.18 12.34
C SER A 57 -3.11 -12.21 12.80
N PRO A 58 -3.85 -12.53 13.88
CA PRO A 58 -4.96 -11.71 14.37
C PRO A 58 -4.53 -10.36 14.96
N THR A 59 -3.22 -10.12 15.08
CA THR A 59 -2.65 -8.84 15.51
C THR A 59 -2.19 -7.96 14.35
N LYS A 60 -2.30 -8.45 13.11
CA LYS A 60 -1.74 -7.82 11.91
C LYS A 60 -2.81 -7.15 11.04
N ASP A 61 -3.87 -6.66 11.66
CA ASP A 61 -4.75 -5.71 11.00
C ASP A 61 -3.92 -4.49 10.53
N GLU A 62 -4.32 -3.91 9.40
CA GLU A 62 -3.59 -2.81 8.75
C GLU A 62 -4.49 -1.59 8.60
N THR A 63 -4.07 -0.47 9.18
CA THR A 63 -4.72 0.82 8.95
C THR A 63 -3.92 1.63 7.93
N LEU A 64 -4.57 2.06 6.85
CA LEU A 64 -4.00 2.92 5.82
C LEU A 64 -4.72 4.27 5.79
N LEU A 65 -3.98 5.37 5.84
CA LEU A 65 -4.51 6.74 5.70
C LEU A 65 -3.77 7.48 4.58
N VAL A 66 -4.49 8.13 3.67
CA VAL A 66 -3.88 8.93 2.60
C VAL A 66 -3.55 10.33 3.13
N LEU A 67 -2.27 10.65 3.14
CA LEU A 67 -1.76 11.95 3.57
C LEU A 67 -1.64 12.95 2.41
N ARG A 68 -1.37 12.45 1.19
CA ARG A 68 -1.25 13.21 -0.05
C ARG A 68 -1.66 12.35 -1.24
N GLY A 69 -2.35 12.94 -2.22
CA GLY A 69 -2.76 12.23 -3.45
C GLY A 69 -3.95 11.31 -3.22
N SER A 70 -3.97 10.19 -3.94
CA SER A 70 -5.05 9.20 -3.90
C SER A 70 -4.56 7.77 -4.13
N LEU A 71 -5.15 6.83 -3.40
CA LEU A 71 -4.80 5.42 -3.37
C LEU A 71 -5.99 4.58 -3.82
N GLY A 72 -5.78 3.71 -4.80
CA GLY A 72 -6.73 2.65 -5.13
C GLY A 72 -6.51 1.47 -4.19
N VAL A 73 -7.59 0.96 -3.61
CA VAL A 73 -7.60 -0.27 -2.81
C VAL A 73 -8.59 -1.24 -3.43
N VAL A 74 -8.17 -2.49 -3.62
CA VAL A 74 -9.05 -3.57 -4.09
C VAL A 74 -8.96 -4.74 -3.12
N PHE A 75 -10.11 -5.27 -2.76
CA PHE A 75 -10.29 -6.44 -1.90
C PHE A 75 -10.75 -7.63 -2.74
N PHE A 76 -10.24 -8.81 -2.42
CA PHE A 76 -10.48 -10.03 -3.19
C PHE A 76 -10.94 -11.17 -2.30
N ASP A 77 -11.67 -12.10 -2.91
CA ASP A 77 -11.87 -13.43 -2.36
C ASP A 77 -10.59 -14.30 -2.49
N ALA A 78 -10.70 -15.56 -2.07
CA ALA A 78 -9.58 -16.50 -2.13
C ALA A 78 -9.17 -16.92 -3.56
N ASP A 79 -10.09 -16.83 -4.52
CA ASP A 79 -9.88 -17.21 -5.92
C ASP A 79 -9.40 -16.02 -6.78
N GLY A 80 -9.34 -14.81 -6.20
CA GLY A 80 -8.85 -13.60 -6.84
C GLY A 80 -9.94 -12.79 -7.55
N VAL A 81 -11.21 -13.06 -7.27
CA VAL A 81 -12.31 -12.23 -7.72
C VAL A 81 -12.35 -10.98 -6.86
N ALA A 82 -12.37 -9.81 -7.49
CA ALA A 82 -12.52 -8.56 -6.77
C ALA A 82 -13.94 -8.46 -6.20
N GLU A 83 -14.05 -8.34 -4.87
CA GLU A 83 -15.32 -8.21 -4.16
C GLU A 83 -15.67 -6.75 -3.90
N GLU A 84 -14.66 -5.93 -3.62
CA GLU A 84 -14.83 -4.52 -3.30
C GLU A 84 -13.62 -3.68 -3.79
N GLN A 85 -13.89 -2.42 -4.13
CA GLN A 85 -12.87 -1.46 -4.51
C GLN A 85 -13.22 -0.06 -4.01
N VAL A 86 -12.22 0.70 -3.57
CA VAL A 86 -12.42 2.06 -3.08
C VAL A 86 -11.23 2.95 -3.42
N ALA A 87 -11.52 4.19 -3.82
CA ALA A 87 -10.51 5.23 -4.01
C ALA A 87 -10.42 6.05 -2.73
N LEU A 88 -9.28 5.98 -2.05
CA LEU A 88 -8.99 6.77 -0.87
C LEU A 88 -8.31 8.07 -1.29
N ARG A 89 -8.69 9.20 -0.69
CA ARG A 89 -8.14 10.51 -1.06
C ARG A 89 -7.87 11.39 0.15
N ALA A 90 -6.70 12.03 0.15
CA ALA A 90 -6.37 13.03 1.18
C ALA A 90 -7.42 14.17 1.17
N GLY A 91 -8.07 14.39 2.31
CA GLY A 91 -9.15 15.38 2.45
C GLY A 91 -10.44 15.07 1.69
N GLY A 92 -10.57 13.86 1.13
CA GLY A 92 -11.81 13.37 0.51
C GLY A 92 -12.78 12.79 1.54
N GLU A 93 -13.92 12.29 1.04
CA GLU A 93 -14.94 11.63 1.87
C GLU A 93 -14.39 10.37 2.55
N VAL A 94 -13.68 9.52 1.79
CA VAL A 94 -12.98 8.35 2.31
C VAL A 94 -11.48 8.61 2.19
N LEU A 95 -10.82 8.80 3.32
CA LEU A 95 -9.38 9.12 3.38
C LEU A 95 -8.51 7.94 3.79
N GLY A 96 -9.12 6.84 4.23
CA GLY A 96 -8.41 5.71 4.81
C GLY A 96 -9.27 4.48 4.93
N VAL A 97 -8.63 3.38 5.30
CA VAL A 97 -9.27 2.09 5.52
C VAL A 97 -8.59 1.36 6.67
N ASP A 98 -9.37 0.58 7.41
CA ASP A 98 -8.90 -0.37 8.40
C ASP A 98 -9.19 -1.77 7.88
N ILE A 99 -8.13 -2.55 7.64
CA ILE A 99 -8.18 -3.83 6.94
C ILE A 99 -7.96 -4.94 7.98
N PRO A 100 -8.98 -5.76 8.26
CA PRO A 100 -8.81 -6.92 9.12
C PRO A 100 -7.83 -7.93 8.51
N HIS A 101 -7.11 -8.64 9.38
CA HIS A 101 -6.38 -9.85 9.00
C HIS A 101 -7.31 -10.84 8.26
N GLY A 102 -6.71 -11.63 7.37
CA GLY A 102 -7.38 -12.63 6.54
C GLY A 102 -7.89 -12.10 5.21
N VAL A 103 -8.01 -10.77 5.06
CA VAL A 103 -8.55 -10.13 3.84
C VAL A 103 -7.45 -9.95 2.80
N PHE A 104 -7.64 -10.55 1.61
CA PHE A 104 -6.76 -10.30 0.48
C PHE A 104 -7.00 -8.90 -0.08
N HIS A 105 -5.93 -8.12 -0.21
CA HIS A 105 -6.01 -6.78 -0.72
C HIS A 105 -4.74 -6.35 -1.46
N THR A 106 -4.87 -5.35 -2.32
CA THR A 106 -3.77 -4.66 -3.00
C THR A 106 -3.98 -3.16 -2.95
N VAL A 107 -2.89 -2.41 -3.00
CA VAL A 107 -2.92 -0.95 -3.07
C VAL A 107 -1.98 -0.42 -4.14
N PHE A 108 -2.39 0.67 -4.79
CA PHE A 108 -1.61 1.36 -5.81
C PHE A 108 -1.98 2.84 -5.85
N ALA A 109 -1.02 3.67 -6.30
CA ALA A 109 -1.26 5.10 -6.43
C ALA A 109 -2.13 5.40 -7.68
N LEU A 110 -3.18 6.21 -7.50
CA LEU A 110 -4.00 6.73 -8.59
C LEU A 110 -3.45 8.05 -9.13
N GLU A 111 -2.70 8.79 -8.32
CA GLU A 111 -2.10 10.09 -8.66
C GLU A 111 -0.59 10.13 -8.32
N PRO A 112 0.25 10.88 -9.07
CA PRO A 112 1.68 11.03 -8.79
C PRO A 112 1.99 11.60 -7.38
N GLY A 113 3.02 11.05 -6.75
CA GLY A 113 3.44 11.43 -5.40
C GLY A 113 2.41 11.12 -4.31
N THR A 114 1.63 10.05 -4.47
CA THR A 114 0.71 9.60 -3.42
C THR A 114 1.53 9.15 -2.21
N VAL A 115 1.11 9.60 -1.03
CA VAL A 115 1.74 9.28 0.24
C VAL A 115 0.68 8.79 1.21
N ILE A 116 0.94 7.63 1.81
CA ILE A 116 0.07 7.03 2.83
C ILE A 116 0.82 6.89 4.15
N PHE A 117 0.06 6.85 5.23
CA PHE A 117 0.49 6.37 6.52
C PHE A 117 -0.08 4.97 6.73
N GLU A 118 0.78 4.02 7.09
CA GLU A 118 0.39 2.66 7.48
C GLU A 118 0.72 2.46 8.96
N ALA A 119 -0.22 1.85 9.69
CA ALA A 119 0.00 1.35 11.03
C ALA A 119 -0.45 -0.11 11.13
N LYS A 120 0.42 -0.93 11.71
CA LYS A 120 0.14 -2.33 12.06
C LYS A 120 0.97 -2.79 13.24
N ALA A 121 0.63 -3.92 13.85
CA ALA A 121 1.50 -4.50 14.85
C ALA A 121 2.84 -4.92 14.22
N GLY A 122 3.92 -4.77 14.98
CA GLY A 122 5.16 -5.50 14.73
C GLY A 122 5.14 -6.87 15.39
N PRO A 123 6.29 -7.57 15.44
CA PRO A 123 7.51 -7.28 14.69
C PRO A 123 7.29 -7.41 13.17
N TYR A 124 8.21 -6.93 12.33
CA TYR A 124 8.17 -7.22 10.89
C TYR A 124 8.34 -8.72 10.67
N VAL A 125 7.38 -9.30 9.96
CA VAL A 125 7.42 -10.67 9.48
C VAL A 125 7.20 -10.59 7.97
N PRO A 126 8.13 -11.14 7.15
CA PRO A 126 7.92 -11.22 5.71
C PRO A 126 6.62 -11.98 5.40
N ILE A 127 5.90 -11.53 4.37
CA ILE A 127 4.69 -12.20 3.88
C ILE A 127 4.98 -13.68 3.60
N ALA A 128 4.33 -14.54 4.35
CA ALA A 128 4.45 -15.99 4.23
C ALA A 128 3.85 -16.50 2.90
N PRO A 129 4.22 -17.69 2.42
CA PRO A 129 3.71 -18.21 1.15
C PRO A 129 2.18 -18.29 1.06
N ASP A 130 1.49 -18.61 2.16
CA ASP A 130 0.02 -18.73 2.29
C ASP A 130 -0.70 -17.39 2.54
N GLU A 131 0.08 -16.33 2.77
CA GLU A 131 -0.34 -14.93 2.82
C GLU A 131 -0.23 -14.24 1.44
N ARG A 132 0.42 -14.88 0.46
CA ARG A 132 0.51 -14.40 -0.93
C ARG A 132 -0.68 -14.88 -1.74
N ALA A 133 -1.17 -14.01 -2.61
CA ALA A 133 -2.17 -14.40 -3.59
C ALA A 133 -1.50 -15.14 -4.76
N ALA A 134 -1.70 -16.46 -4.85
CA ALA A 134 -1.07 -17.30 -5.88
C ALA A 134 -1.53 -16.97 -7.32
N TRP A 135 -2.71 -16.36 -7.45
CA TRP A 135 -3.30 -15.92 -8.71
C TRP A 135 -2.71 -14.59 -9.22
N ALA A 136 -2.00 -13.84 -8.38
CA ALA A 136 -1.42 -12.55 -8.75
C ALA A 136 0.01 -12.72 -9.28
N PRO A 137 0.45 -11.89 -10.25
CA PRO A 137 1.81 -11.94 -10.73
C PRO A 137 2.80 -11.55 -9.63
N VAL A 138 3.95 -12.21 -9.65
CA VAL A 138 5.07 -11.90 -8.74
C VAL A 138 5.56 -10.48 -9.01
N GLU A 139 5.93 -9.76 -7.95
CA GLU A 139 6.51 -8.43 -8.09
C GLU A 139 7.72 -8.42 -9.03
N GLY A 140 7.73 -7.50 -9.98
CA GLY A 140 8.83 -7.34 -10.95
C GLY A 140 8.82 -8.37 -12.10
N SER A 141 7.82 -9.26 -12.16
CA SER A 141 7.59 -10.11 -13.32
C SER A 141 7.13 -9.31 -14.55
N ALA A 142 7.19 -9.93 -15.73
CA ALA A 142 6.80 -9.30 -16.99
C ALA A 142 5.28 -9.03 -17.07
N GLU A 143 4.49 -9.78 -16.30
CA GLU A 143 3.04 -9.70 -16.23
C GLU A 143 2.55 -8.59 -15.28
N ALA A 144 3.40 -8.16 -14.34
CA ALA A 144 3.05 -7.17 -13.33
C ALA A 144 2.52 -5.83 -13.89
N PRO A 145 3.09 -5.23 -14.95
CA PRO A 145 2.55 -3.99 -15.52
C PRO A 145 1.15 -4.16 -16.12
N ALA A 146 0.87 -5.27 -16.79
CA ALA A 146 -0.44 -5.55 -17.38
C ALA A 146 -1.50 -5.76 -16.29
N TYR A 147 -1.12 -6.45 -15.21
CA TYR A 147 -1.98 -6.64 -14.04
C TYR A 147 -2.32 -5.31 -13.36
N LEU A 148 -1.32 -4.45 -13.12
CA LEU A 148 -1.57 -3.10 -12.60
C LEU A 148 -2.48 -2.27 -13.53
N ALA A 149 -2.30 -2.37 -14.85
CA ALA A 149 -3.19 -1.69 -15.79
C ALA A 149 -4.65 -2.15 -15.65
N GLY A 150 -4.88 -3.45 -15.47
CA GLY A 150 -6.21 -4.00 -15.18
C GLY A 150 -6.81 -3.45 -13.87
N LEU A 151 -6.01 -3.42 -12.79
CA LEU A 151 -6.43 -2.81 -11.53
C LEU A 151 -6.80 -1.33 -11.71
N ARG A 152 -6.06 -0.56 -12.50
CA ARG A 152 -6.35 0.86 -12.75
C ARG A 152 -7.63 1.08 -13.55
N GLN A 153 -8.00 0.16 -14.45
CA GLN A 153 -9.24 0.25 -15.21
C GLN A 153 -10.48 0.20 -14.32
N MET A 154 -10.40 -0.49 -13.18
CA MET A 154 -11.45 -0.53 -12.16
C MET A 154 -11.84 0.87 -11.66
N PHE A 155 -10.91 1.83 -11.71
CA PHE A 155 -11.09 3.20 -11.19
C PHE A 155 -11.35 4.25 -12.28
N GLY A 156 -11.90 3.84 -13.43
CA GLY A 156 -12.26 4.77 -14.51
C GLY A 156 -11.10 5.22 -15.40
N GLY A 157 -9.98 4.48 -15.35
CA GLY A 157 -8.88 4.48 -16.32
C GLY A 157 -8.65 5.77 -17.11
N SER A 158 -7.79 6.66 -16.62
CA SER A 158 -7.01 7.57 -17.45
C SER A 158 -5.64 7.78 -16.82
N VAL A 159 -4.59 7.65 -17.64
CA VAL A 159 -3.18 7.89 -17.30
C VAL A 159 -2.91 9.38 -17.28
#